data_AF-A0A1H4FEP2-F1
#
_entry.id   AF-A0A1H4FEP2-F1
#
_cell.length_a   1.000
_cell.length_b   1.000
_cell.length_c   1.000
_cell.angle_alpha   90.00
_cell.angle_beta   90.00
_cell.angle_gamma   90.00
#
_symmetry.space_group_name_H-M   'P 1'
#
loop_
_entity.id
_entity.type
_entity.pdbx_description
1 polymer ?
#
loop_
_entity_poly.entity_id
_entity_poly.type
_entity_poly.pdbx_seq_one_letter_code
_entity_poly.pdbx_strand_id
1 'polypeptide(L)'
;MMRTIADLFTIAAVCAGAFFFVAGTVGLLRFPDSYTRLHALTKADNLGLGLIVLGLLPQVGSVSLGLKLIAIWFIVLLASATASQMIARAIRESEQKGNAATSRPEEAPR
;
A
#
# COMPACT_ATOMS: atom_id res chain seq x y z
N MET A 1 2.80 3.26 -35.87
CA MET A 1 3.29 4.41 -35.06
C MET A 1 2.57 4.53 -33.72
N MET A 2 1.23 4.71 -33.70
CA MET A 2 0.49 4.85 -32.42
C MET A 2 0.62 3.65 -31.47
N ARG A 3 0.70 2.42 -31.98
CA ARG A 3 0.94 1.22 -31.14
C ARG A 3 2.29 1.26 -30.44
N THR A 4 3.36 1.62 -31.14
CA THR A 4 4.72 1.71 -30.58
C THR A 4 4.83 2.76 -29.47
N ILE A 5 4.11 3.88 -29.60
CA ILE A 5 4.07 4.93 -28.57
C ILE A 5 3.32 4.41 -27.34
N ALA A 6 2.20 3.71 -27.54
CA ALA A 6 1.47 3.08 -26.45
C ALA A 6 2.32 2.02 -25.73
N ASP A 7 3.04 1.18 -26.48
CA ASP A 7 3.93 0.16 -25.90
C ASP A 7 5.05 0.78 -25.08
N LEU A 8 5.70 1.84 -25.59
CA LEU A 8 6.74 2.55 -24.85
C LEU A 8 6.18 3.21 -23.57
N PHE A 9 4.99 3.81 -23.66
CA PHE A 9 4.30 4.38 -22.51
C PHE A 9 3.96 3.31 -21.47
N THR A 10 3.44 2.15 -21.90
CA THR A 10 3.15 1.03 -21.01
C THR A 10 4.41 0.54 -20.31
N ILE A 11 5.51 0.34 -21.04
CA ILE A 11 6.78 -0.10 -20.45
C ILE A 11 7.25 0.90 -19.41
N ALA A 12 7.27 2.20 -19.74
CA ALA A 12 7.71 3.25 -18.82
C ALA A 12 6.83 3.29 -17.55
N ALA A 13 5.50 3.26 -17.71
CA ALA A 13 4.56 3.30 -16.61
C ALA A 13 4.65 2.06 -15.70
N VAL A 14 4.74 0.86 -16.29
CA VAL A 14 4.88 -0.39 -15.53
C VAL A 14 6.23 -0.46 -14.82
N CYS A 15 7.34 -0.08 -15.47
CA CYS A 15 8.66 -0.03 -14.84
C CYS A 15 8.69 0.96 -13.67
N ALA A 16 8.11 2.14 -13.84
CA ALA A 16 7.99 3.11 -12.75
C ALA A 16 7.09 2.58 -11.63
N GLY A 17 5.96 1.93 -11.93
CA GLY A 17 5.12 1.27 -10.94
C GLY A 17 5.84 0.17 -10.16
N ALA A 18 6.62 -0.66 -10.85
CA ALA A 18 7.46 -1.69 -10.23
C ALA A 18 8.54 -1.08 -9.32
N PHE A 19 9.17 0.02 -9.73
CA PHE A 19 10.10 0.75 -8.89
C PHE A 19 9.44 1.25 -7.59
N PHE A 20 8.21 1.77 -7.66
CA PHE A 20 7.45 2.16 -6.46
C PHE A 20 7.14 0.99 -5.54
N PHE A 21 6.81 -0.19 -6.09
CA PHE A 21 6.62 -1.39 -5.26
C PHE A 21 7.91 -1.82 -4.56
N VAL A 22 9.04 -1.84 -5.27
CA VAL A 22 10.35 -2.13 -4.67
C VAL A 22 10.69 -1.11 -3.58
N ALA A 23 10.51 0.18 -3.86
CA ALA A 23 10.72 1.23 -2.87
C ALA A 23 9.79 1.08 -1.65
N GLY A 24 8.54 0.67 -1.87
CA GLY A 24 7.57 0.33 -0.82
C GLY A 24 8.02 -0.83 0.05
N THR A 25 8.48 -1.93 -0.56
CA THR A 25 9.03 -3.09 0.14
C THR A 25 10.28 -2.72 0.95
N VAL A 26 11.20 -1.94 0.37
CA VAL A 26 12.38 -1.44 1.08
C VAL A 26 11.98 -0.54 2.24
N GLY A 27 11.00 0.34 2.07
CA GLY A 27 10.45 1.16 3.15
C GLY A 27 9.86 0.30 4.27
N LEU A 28 9.10 -0.74 3.93
CA LEU A 28 8.49 -1.66 4.88
C LEU A 28 9.53 -2.42 5.73
N LEU A 29 10.68 -2.75 5.15
CA LEU A 29 11.79 -3.45 5.81
C LEU A 29 12.71 -2.50 6.59
N ARG A 30 12.88 -1.25 6.14
CA ARG A 30 13.83 -0.30 6.73
C ARG A 30 13.24 0.53 7.86
N PHE A 31 11.94 0.81 7.83
CA PHE A 31 11.32 1.64 8.87
C PHE A 31 10.99 0.81 10.12
N PRO A 32 11.50 1.20 11.31
CA PRO A 32 11.23 0.48 12.56
C PRO A 32 9.84 0.78 13.13
N ASP A 33 9.26 1.93 12.77
CA ASP A 33 7.96 2.39 13.28
C ASP A 33 6.79 1.96 12.37
N SER A 34 5.72 1.44 12.99
CA SER A 34 4.57 0.90 12.28
C SER A 34 3.77 1.93 11.48
N TYR A 35 3.66 3.18 11.95
CA TYR A 35 2.98 4.24 11.19
C TYR A 35 3.79 4.62 9.94
N THR A 36 5.10 4.69 10.08
CA THR A 36 6.01 5.01 8.97
C THR A 36 6.00 3.89 7.91
N ARG A 37 5.93 2.64 8.35
CA ARG A 37 5.73 1.47 7.47
C ARG A 37 4.42 1.52 6.70
N LEU A 38 3.31 1.83 7.38
CA LEU A 38 1.99 1.97 6.75
C LEU A 38 1.97 3.07 5.69
N HIS A 39 2.56 4.22 5.98
CA HIS A 39 2.64 5.35 5.06
C HIS A 39 3.48 5.04 3.81
N ALA A 40 4.61 4.32 3.98
CA ALA A 40 5.40 3.84 2.85
C ALA A 40 4.60 2.85 1.97
N LEU A 41 3.88 1.93 2.61
CA LEU A 41 3.06 0.92 1.93
C LEU A 41 1.89 1.56 1.16
N THR A 42 1.15 2.50 1.76
CA THR A 42 0.04 3.18 1.07
C THR A 42 0.52 4.00 -0.12
N LYS A 43 1.69 4.64 -0.04
CA LYS A 43 2.29 5.34 -1.19
C LYS A 43 2.64 4.38 -2.33
N ALA A 44 3.23 3.24 -2.00
CA ALA A 44 3.58 2.22 -2.97
C ALA A 44 2.35 1.63 -3.65
N ASP A 45 1.29 1.34 -2.90
CA ASP A 45 0.03 0.85 -3.47
C ASP A 45 -0.64 1.92 -4.35
N ASN A 46 -0.82 3.14 -3.84
CA ASN A 46 -1.56 4.18 -4.55
C ASN A 46 -0.87 4.59 -5.86
N LEU A 47 0.44 4.84 -5.81
CA LEU A 47 1.23 5.26 -6.97
C LEU A 47 1.65 4.06 -7.83
N GLY A 48 2.17 3.00 -7.21
CA GLY A 48 2.66 1.82 -7.94
C GLY A 48 1.55 1.13 -8.72
N LEU A 49 0.44 0.76 -8.05
CA LEU A 49 -0.69 0.14 -8.73
C LEU A 49 -1.37 1.10 -9.70
N GLY A 50 -1.46 2.39 -9.34
CA GLY A 50 -2.00 3.43 -10.21
C GLY A 50 -1.24 3.56 -11.52
N LEU A 51 0.10 3.57 -11.47
CA LEU A 51 0.96 3.61 -12.65
C LEU A 51 0.85 2.35 -13.50
N ILE A 52 0.78 1.17 -12.88
CA ILE A 52 0.59 -0.09 -13.62
C ILE A 52 -0.75 -0.09 -14.35
N VAL A 53 -1.84 0.28 -13.66
CA VAL A 53 -3.16 0.33 -14.29
C VAL A 53 -3.20 1.38 -15.40
N LEU A 54 -2.64 2.56 -15.18
CA LEU A 54 -2.54 3.60 -16.21
C LEU A 54 -1.73 3.14 -17.44
N GLY A 55 -0.63 2.40 -17.20
CA GLY A 55 0.19 1.81 -18.25
C GLY A 55 -0.53 0.74 -19.05
N LEU A 56 -1.46 0.00 -18.45
CA LEU A 56 -2.22 -1.07 -19.10
C LEU A 56 -3.47 -0.55 -19.85
N LEU A 57 -3.97 0.65 -19.53
CA LEU A 57 -5.16 1.22 -20.18
C LEU A 57 -5.04 1.35 -21.72
N PRO A 58 -3.89 1.72 -22.31
CA PRO A 58 -3.73 1.75 -23.76
C PRO A 58 -3.68 0.37 -24.43
N GLN A 59 -3.34 -0.68 -23.68
CA GLN A 59 -3.21 -2.05 -24.21
C GLN A 59 -4.51 -2.86 -24.14
N VAL A 60 -5.50 -2.41 -23.36
CA VAL A 60 -6.79 -3.08 -23.31
C VAL A 60 -7.62 -2.81 -24.57
N GLY A 61 -7.90 -3.86 -25.33
CA GLY A 61 -8.74 -3.78 -26.53
C GLY A 61 -10.23 -3.61 -26.27
N SER A 62 -10.67 -3.42 -25.02
CA SER A 62 -12.08 -3.31 -24.65
C SER A 62 -12.28 -2.41 -23.44
N VAL A 63 -13.23 -1.48 -23.55
CA VAL A 63 -13.59 -0.53 -22.49
C VAL A 63 -14.03 -1.24 -21.21
N SER A 64 -14.73 -2.38 -21.33
CA SER A 64 -15.12 -3.21 -20.17
C SER A 64 -13.91 -3.70 -19.38
N LEU A 65 -12.80 -4.03 -20.06
CA LEU A 65 -11.58 -4.52 -19.41
C LEU A 65 -10.84 -3.36 -18.72
N GLY A 66 -10.78 -2.19 -19.35
CA GLY A 66 -10.24 -0.97 -18.73
C GLY A 66 -11.02 -0.57 -17.47
N LEU A 67 -12.35 -0.65 -17.49
CA LEU A 67 -13.17 -0.35 -16.33
C LEU A 67 -12.95 -1.35 -15.18
N LYS A 68 -12.76 -2.64 -15.50
CA LYS A 68 -12.38 -3.65 -14.50
C LYS A 68 -11.03 -3.36 -13.86
N LEU A 69 -10.03 -2.91 -14.62
CA LEU A 69 -8.72 -2.53 -14.07
C LEU A 69 -8.83 -1.35 -13.10
N ILE A 70 -9.61 -0.33 -13.48
CA ILE A 70 -9.88 0.83 -12.60
C ILE A 70 -10.63 0.38 -11.34
N ALA A 71 -11.62 -0.50 -11.47
CA ALA A 71 -12.35 -1.04 -10.33
C ALA A 71 -11.45 -1.83 -9.38
N ILE A 72 -10.55 -2.66 -9.91
CA ILE A 72 -9.55 -3.40 -9.12
C ILE A 72 -8.65 -2.42 -8.37
N TRP A 73 -8.12 -1.40 -9.05
CA TRP A 73 -7.31 -0.36 -8.40
C TRP A 73 -8.08 0.28 -7.24
N PHE A 74 -9.33 0.69 -7.46
CA PHE A 74 -10.14 1.33 -6.44
C PHE A 74 -10.43 0.41 -5.24
N ILE A 75 -10.75 -0.87 -5.48
CA ILE A 75 -10.97 -1.85 -4.41
C ILE A 75 -9.68 -2.06 -3.60
N VAL A 76 -8.52 -2.12 -4.24
CA VAL A 76 -7.23 -2.25 -3.54
C VAL A 76 -6.94 -1.01 -2.69
N LEU A 77 -7.25 0.20 -3.16
CA LEU A 77 -7.12 1.43 -2.35
C LEU A 77 -7.97 1.35 -1.08
N LEU A 78 -9.23 0.93 -1.21
CA LEU A 78 -10.13 0.76 -0.07
C LEU A 78 -9.62 -0.31 0.89
N ALA A 79 -9.18 -1.46 0.37
CA ALA A 79 -8.63 -2.54 1.18
C ALA A 79 -7.37 -2.10 1.96
N SER A 80 -6.45 -1.38 1.30
CA SER A 80 -5.22 -0.86 1.91
C SER A 80 -5.54 0.19 3.00
N ALA A 81 -6.54 1.04 2.77
CA ALA A 81 -7.04 1.98 3.77
C ALA A 81 -7.65 1.27 4.99
N THR A 82 -8.49 0.25 4.78
CA THR A 82 -9.07 -0.55 5.86
C THR A 82 -7.98 -1.30 6.65
N ALA A 83 -7.02 -1.92 5.97
CA ALA A 83 -5.90 -2.59 6.61
C ALA A 83 -5.09 -1.63 7.48
N SER A 84 -4.81 -0.43 6.99
CA SER A 84 -4.11 0.61 7.75
C SER A 84 -4.87 1.03 9.02
N GLN A 85 -6.19 1.19 8.93
CA GLN A 85 -7.03 1.52 10.10
C GLN A 85 -7.06 0.39 11.13
N MET A 86 -7.12 -0.87 10.69
CA MET A 86 -7.06 -2.02 11.59
C MET A 86 -5.71 -2.13 12.30
N ILE A 87 -4.60 -1.96 11.57
CA ILE A 87 -3.25 -1.99 12.14
C ILE A 87 -3.07 -0.84 13.14
N ALA A 88 -3.52 0.38 12.80
CA ALA A 88 -3.46 1.53 13.70
C ALA A 88 -4.24 1.29 15.01
N ARG A 89 -5.42 0.65 14.94
CA ARG A 89 -6.18 0.25 16.13
C ARG A 89 -5.45 -0.81 16.97
N ALA A 90 -4.91 -1.85 16.32
CA ALA A 90 -4.18 -2.91 17.01
C ALA A 90 -2.94 -2.38 17.76
N ILE A 91 -2.21 -1.43 17.17
CA ILE A 91 -1.07 -0.78 17.82
C ILE A 91 -1.53 -0.02 19.07
N ARG A 92 -2.59 0.80 18.97
CA ARG A 92 -3.12 1.54 20.13
C ARG A 92 -3.56 0.63 21.27
N GLU A 93 -4.19 -0.50 20.96
CA GLU A 93 -4.58 -1.49 21.97
C GLU A 93 -3.36 -2.15 22.64
N SER A 94 -2.28 -2.40 21.88
CA SER A 94 -1.03 -2.96 22.44
C SER A 94 -0.33 -1.98 23.39
N GLU A 95 -0.29 -0.70 23.05
CA GLU A 95 0.24 0.38 23.90
C GLU A 95 -0.57 0.52 25.20
N GLN A 96 -1.91 0.48 25.11
CA GLN A 96 -2.80 0.56 26.27
C GLN A 96 -2.56 -0.58 27.27
N LYS A 97 -2.39 -1.83 26.77
CA LYS A 97 -2.11 -3.00 27.60
C LYS A 97 -0.72 -2.94 28.24
N GLY A 98 0.30 -2.47 27.51
CA GLY A 98 1.65 -2.27 28.04
C GLY A 98 1.70 -1.23 29.17
N ASN A 99 0.96 -0.12 29.02
CA ASN A 99 0.88 0.91 30.05
C ASN A 99 0.11 0.42 31.29
N ALA A 100 -0.97 -0.33 31.11
CA ALA A 100 -1.74 -0.92 32.21
C ALA A 100 -0.92 -1.93 33.04
N ALA A 101 -0.08 -2.75 32.39
CA ALA A 101 0.80 -3.69 33.07
C ALA A 101 1.91 -2.99 33.89
N THR A 102 2.46 -1.90 33.38
CA THR A 102 3.48 -1.08 34.08
C THR A 102 2.89 -0.32 35.28
N SER A 103 1.60 0.02 35.24
CA SER A 103 0.91 0.74 36.32
C SER A 103 0.43 -0.12 37.49
N ARG A 104 0.56 -1.46 37.43
CA ARG A 104 0.26 -2.31 38.59
C ARG A 104 1.45 -2.23 39.55
N PRO A 105 1.30 -1.64 40.76
CA PRO A 105 2.33 -1.72 41.78
C PRO A 105 2.52 -3.20 42.07
N GLU A 106 3.77 -3.66 42.00
CA GLU A 106 4.22 -4.94 42.52
C GLU A 106 3.56 -5.17 43.88
N GLU A 107 2.57 -6.06 43.94
CA GLU A 107 1.99 -6.51 45.20
C GLU A 107 3.13 -7.18 45.97
N ALA A 108 3.75 -6.42 46.86
CA ALA A 108 4.80 -6.90 47.74
C ALA A 108 4.27 -8.14 48.48
N PRO A 109 4.96 -9.30 48.39
CA PRO A 109 4.57 -10.49 49.13
C PRO A 109 4.64 -10.15 50.62
N ARG A 110 3.47 -10.18 51.28
CA ARG A 110 3.33 -10.00 52.73
C ARG A 110 3.83 -11.23 53.48
#